data_AF-C1CWD3-F1
#
_entry.id   AF-C1CWD3-F1
#
_cell.length_a   1.000
_cell.length_b   1.000
_cell.length_c   1.000
_cell.angle_alpha   90.00
_cell.angle_beta   90.00
_cell.angle_gamma   90.00
#
_symmetry.space_group_name_H-M   'P 1'
#
loop_
_entity.id
_entity.type
_entity.pdbx_description
1 polymer ?
#
loop_
_entity_poly.entity_id
_entity_poly.type
_entity_poly.pdbx_seq_one_letter_code
_entity_poly.pdbx_strand_id
1 'polypeptide(L)'
;MSVPSAAPPSRPLLPVLGRMALGLLLLAGGSLIAWQGVSFSPTPGLGTVTTPLAVPLDGPLPLDMAASATLRFEGDRGDLHLLALPARSGDVLWGQATHRARNPVNLRVDRQGHTLDATIRLNVQPLDQDGVVVTSPRPLQHRLQASLTPRIPLTLVARTAGGDQTLDLRPLRVRALSARSLGGHLNVTLPARAAGPLALVTSGGHIRVVAPGGAGPEALRANTVRGHMALDLRGAQLEALSVGSGSGQVRLTLPRHSARASVTTASGDIIVTARPGTIGNLDLRTQTGDVTLRVPRTLALRVRFTDRETLLRLPGLPQPVAPQLDVFVDAPSQNFTLEETP
;
A
#
# COMPACT_ATOMS: atom_id res chain seq x y z
N MET A 1 -15.58 25.87 102.38
CA MET A 1 -15.98 26.35 101.03
C MET A 1 -15.45 25.36 100.01
N SER A 2 -16.31 24.46 99.53
CA SER A 2 -15.98 23.44 98.54
C SER A 2 -16.36 23.95 97.14
N VAL A 3 -15.36 24.08 96.26
CA VAL A 3 -15.54 24.43 94.85
C VAL A 3 -15.92 23.16 94.08
N PRO A 4 -16.99 23.14 93.27
CA PRO A 4 -17.32 21.98 92.45
C PRO A 4 -16.34 21.84 91.30
N SER A 5 -15.74 20.66 91.16
CA SER A 5 -14.90 20.28 90.03
C SER A 5 -15.77 20.04 88.80
N ALA A 6 -15.64 20.89 87.78
CA ALA A 6 -16.35 20.77 86.52
C ALA A 6 -15.77 19.64 85.67
N ALA A 7 -16.62 18.72 85.21
CA ALA A 7 -16.22 17.63 84.32
C ALA A 7 -15.79 18.18 82.94
N PRO A 8 -14.70 17.65 82.34
CA PRO A 8 -14.23 18.12 81.04
C PRO A 8 -15.21 17.73 79.92
N PRO A 9 -15.36 18.58 78.87
CA PRO A 9 -16.30 18.32 77.78
C PRO A 9 -15.89 17.09 76.97
N SER A 10 -16.89 16.26 76.65
CA SER A 10 -16.76 15.08 75.81
C SER A 10 -16.34 15.46 74.39
N ARG A 11 -15.14 15.04 73.98
CA ARG A 11 -14.66 15.23 72.60
C ARG A 11 -15.50 14.36 71.66
N PRO A 12 -16.01 14.88 70.53
CA PRO A 12 -16.81 14.10 69.60
C PRO A 12 -15.94 13.03 68.94
N LEU A 13 -16.21 11.75 69.23
CA LEU A 13 -15.47 10.58 68.72
C LEU A 13 -15.80 10.24 67.25
N LEU A 14 -16.94 10.72 66.76
CA LEU A 14 -17.46 10.39 65.42
C LEU A 14 -16.53 10.76 64.24
N PRO A 15 -15.85 11.94 64.21
CA PRO A 15 -14.97 12.30 63.08
C PRO A 15 -13.71 11.43 63.02
N VAL A 16 -13.24 10.94 64.18
CA VAL A 16 -12.05 10.08 64.28
C VAL A 16 -12.35 8.67 63.78
N LEU A 17 -13.52 8.13 64.15
CA LEU A 17 -13.98 6.82 63.69
C LEU A 17 -14.22 6.80 62.17
N GLY A 18 -14.76 7.88 61.60
CA GLY A 18 -14.93 8.00 60.14
C GLY A 18 -13.61 7.94 59.36
N ARG A 19 -12.54 8.57 59.88
CA ARG A 19 -11.20 8.52 59.28
C ARG A 19 -10.56 7.13 59.40
N MET A 20 -10.74 6.46 60.53
CA MET A 20 -10.26 5.09 60.72
C MET A 20 -10.99 4.08 59.82
N ALA A 21 -12.31 4.21 59.67
CA ALA A 21 -13.09 3.36 58.79
C ALA A 21 -12.70 3.53 57.32
N LEU A 22 -12.48 4.78 56.87
CA LEU A 22 -12.00 5.05 55.51
C LEU A 22 -10.59 4.51 55.28
N GLY A 23 -9.70 4.64 56.27
CA GLY A 23 -8.36 4.03 56.24
C GLY A 23 -8.39 2.51 56.14
N LEU A 24 -9.28 1.85 56.90
CA LEU A 24 -9.50 0.41 56.85
C LEU A 24 -10.12 -0.05 55.52
N LEU A 25 -11.05 0.71 54.95
CA LEU A 25 -11.63 0.42 53.63
C LEU A 25 -10.58 0.51 52.52
N LEU A 26 -9.71 1.53 52.57
CA LEU A 26 -8.59 1.66 51.62
C LEU A 26 -7.55 0.55 51.78
N LEU A 27 -7.23 0.18 53.03
CA LEU A 27 -6.35 -0.96 53.30
C LEU A 27 -6.96 -2.27 52.81
N ALA A 28 -8.22 -2.55 53.15
CA ALA A 28 -8.93 -3.75 52.72
C ALA A 28 -9.02 -3.81 51.18
N GLY A 29 -9.39 -2.70 50.53
CA GLY A 29 -9.41 -2.59 49.07
C GLY A 29 -8.03 -2.79 48.43
N GLY A 30 -6.98 -2.18 48.99
CA GLY A 30 -5.61 -2.35 48.52
C GLY A 30 -5.09 -3.78 48.68
N SER A 31 -5.41 -4.43 49.80
CA SER A 31 -5.07 -5.83 50.04
C SER A 31 -5.85 -6.79 49.14
N LEU A 32 -7.12 -6.50 48.81
CA LEU A 32 -7.91 -7.30 47.87
C LEU A 32 -7.33 -7.24 46.45
N ILE A 33 -6.89 -6.06 46.01
CA ILE A 33 -6.20 -5.88 44.72
C ILE A 33 -4.86 -6.62 44.69
N ALA A 34 -4.09 -6.55 45.78
CA ALA A 34 -2.83 -7.28 45.90
C ALA A 34 -3.05 -8.82 45.95
N TRP A 35 -4.13 -9.28 46.59
CA TRP A 35 -4.45 -10.70 46.75
C TRP A 35 -5.06 -11.34 45.50
N GLN A 36 -5.69 -10.55 44.61
CA GLN A 36 -6.11 -11.03 43.28
C GLN A 36 -4.95 -11.42 42.36
N GLY A 37 -3.70 -11.33 42.83
CA GLY A 37 -2.56 -11.93 42.12
C GLY A 37 -2.31 -11.27 40.77
N VAL A 38 -2.60 -9.96 40.65
CA VAL A 38 -2.28 -9.17 39.46
C VAL A 38 -0.76 -9.09 39.35
N SER A 39 -0.16 -10.11 38.77
CA SER A 39 1.27 -10.17 38.51
C SER A 39 1.58 -9.27 37.33
N PHE A 40 2.25 -8.15 37.59
CA PHE A 40 2.80 -7.31 36.53
C PHE A 40 3.96 -8.04 35.86
N SER A 41 3.71 -8.62 34.69
CA SER A 41 4.75 -9.13 33.81
C SER A 41 5.02 -8.09 32.73
N PRO A 42 6.11 -7.29 32.82
CA PRO A 42 6.43 -6.33 31.78
C PRO A 42 6.68 -7.07 30.47
N THR A 43 5.96 -6.72 29.40
CA THR A 43 6.22 -7.29 28.08
C THR A 43 7.61 -6.84 27.60
N PRO A 44 8.58 -7.75 27.42
CA PRO A 44 9.91 -7.37 27.00
C PRO A 44 9.92 -6.88 25.53
N GLY A 45 10.91 -6.05 25.19
CA GLY A 45 11.18 -5.68 23.80
C GLY A 45 10.20 -4.68 23.18
N LEU A 46 9.51 -3.88 23.98
CA LEU A 46 8.62 -2.81 23.50
C LEU A 46 9.36 -1.56 23.00
N GLY A 47 10.66 -1.43 23.28
CA GLY A 47 11.49 -0.34 22.78
C GLY A 47 11.61 -0.33 21.26
N THR A 48 11.73 0.87 20.69
CA THR A 48 11.98 1.06 19.25
C THR A 48 13.44 0.77 18.94
N VAL A 49 13.68 0.02 17.87
CA VAL A 49 15.00 -0.34 17.35
C VAL A 49 15.03 -0.04 15.86
N THR A 50 16.20 0.37 15.37
CA THR A 50 16.47 0.54 13.94
C THR A 50 17.54 -0.47 13.52
N THR A 51 17.19 -1.37 12.60
CA THR A 51 18.08 -2.40 12.07
C THR A 51 18.54 -2.00 10.67
N PRO A 52 19.84 -1.77 10.42
CA PRO A 52 20.34 -1.48 9.08
C PRO A 52 20.26 -2.73 8.18
N LEU A 53 20.07 -2.51 6.88
CA LEU A 53 19.97 -3.53 5.86
C LEU A 53 20.94 -3.20 4.73
N ALA A 54 21.82 -4.13 4.38
CA ALA A 54 22.75 -3.96 3.26
C ALA A 54 22.93 -5.29 2.54
N VAL A 55 22.88 -5.26 1.21
CA VAL A 55 23.18 -6.39 0.34
C VAL A 55 24.14 -5.91 -0.75
N PRO A 56 25.41 -6.28 -0.68
CA PRO A 56 26.40 -5.83 -1.65
C PRO A 56 26.13 -6.40 -3.05
N LEU A 57 26.50 -5.63 -4.07
CA LEU A 57 26.49 -6.06 -5.46
C LEU A 57 27.55 -7.12 -5.72
N ASP A 58 28.72 -6.92 -5.13
CA ASP A 58 29.87 -7.81 -5.22
C ASP A 58 29.72 -8.97 -4.23
N GLY A 59 30.13 -10.15 -4.67
CA GLY A 59 30.23 -11.35 -3.86
C GLY A 59 31.61 -11.47 -3.18
N PRO A 60 31.82 -12.53 -2.40
CA PRO A 60 33.07 -12.73 -1.66
C PRO A 60 34.28 -13.05 -2.55
N LEU A 61 34.05 -13.49 -3.79
CA LEU A 61 35.10 -13.83 -4.75
C LEU A 61 35.38 -12.67 -5.72
N PRO A 62 36.62 -12.51 -6.21
CA PRO A 62 36.92 -11.55 -7.27
C PRO A 62 36.02 -11.76 -8.49
N LEU A 63 35.50 -10.67 -9.06
CA LEU A 63 34.59 -10.67 -10.23
C LEU A 63 33.23 -11.37 -10.02
N ASP A 64 32.87 -11.71 -8.78
CA ASP A 64 31.54 -12.23 -8.43
C ASP A 64 30.49 -11.11 -8.32
N MET A 65 30.30 -10.37 -9.42
CA MET A 65 29.27 -9.34 -9.47
C MET A 65 27.91 -9.98 -9.78
N ALA A 66 26.88 -9.61 -9.02
CA ALA A 66 25.52 -9.98 -9.38
C ALA A 66 25.14 -9.26 -10.68
N ALA A 67 24.63 -10.01 -11.67
CA ALA A 67 24.13 -9.49 -12.94
C ALA A 67 22.61 -9.31 -12.92
N SER A 68 21.90 -9.97 -12.00
CA SER A 68 20.46 -9.79 -11.76
C SER A 68 20.11 -10.12 -10.32
N ALA A 69 18.96 -9.63 -9.85
CA ALA A 69 18.51 -9.92 -8.49
C ALA A 69 17.00 -10.15 -8.36
N THR A 70 16.60 -11.06 -7.48
CA THR A 70 15.25 -11.18 -6.95
C THR A 70 15.22 -10.64 -5.53
N LEU A 71 14.37 -9.64 -5.28
CA LEU A 71 14.24 -9.01 -3.97
C LEU A 71 12.81 -9.21 -3.45
N ARG A 72 12.69 -9.83 -2.27
CA ARG A 72 11.42 -10.12 -1.61
C ARG A 72 11.32 -9.32 -0.32
N PHE A 73 10.27 -8.52 -0.20
CA PHE A 73 9.95 -7.71 0.97
C PHE A 73 8.63 -8.24 1.55
N GLU A 74 8.68 -8.81 2.75
CA GLU A 74 7.52 -9.38 3.43
C GLU A 74 7.33 -8.69 4.79
N GLY A 75 6.10 -8.30 5.10
CA GLY A 75 5.78 -7.74 6.41
C GLY A 75 4.33 -7.91 6.81
N ASP A 76 4.05 -8.05 8.10
CA ASP A 76 2.67 -8.22 8.56
C ASP A 76 1.97 -6.87 8.70
N ARG A 77 2.56 -5.94 9.46
CA ARG A 77 1.94 -4.64 9.78
C ARG A 77 3.02 -3.57 9.76
N GLY A 78 3.26 -2.95 8.62
CA GLY A 78 4.24 -1.88 8.52
C GLY A 78 4.28 -1.23 7.15
N ASP A 79 4.80 0.00 7.14
CA ASP A 79 5.00 0.76 5.92
C ASP A 79 6.21 0.19 5.15
N LEU A 80 6.10 0.11 3.84
CA LEU A 80 7.19 -0.26 2.95
C LEU A 80 7.52 0.91 2.02
N HIS A 81 8.78 1.35 2.01
CA HIS A 81 9.27 2.38 1.10
C HIS A 81 10.43 1.83 0.28
N LEU A 82 10.22 1.64 -1.02
CA LEU A 82 11.26 1.27 -1.97
C LEU A 82 11.64 2.46 -2.85
N LEU A 83 12.94 2.77 -2.86
CA LEU A 83 13.55 3.87 -3.61
C LEU A 83 14.68 3.35 -4.48
N ALA A 84 15.32 4.23 -5.25
CA ALA A 84 16.53 3.89 -6.01
C ALA A 84 17.80 4.34 -5.28
N LEU A 85 18.85 3.53 -5.40
CA LEU A 85 20.20 3.89 -5.01
C LEU A 85 20.83 4.85 -6.03
N PRO A 86 21.85 5.63 -5.62
CA PRO A 86 22.74 6.30 -6.55
C PRO A 86 23.30 5.31 -7.58
N ALA A 87 23.43 5.74 -8.83
CA ALA A 87 23.86 4.87 -9.94
C ALA A 87 25.26 4.24 -9.75
N ARG A 88 26.10 4.83 -8.89
CA ARG A 88 27.45 4.36 -8.55
C ARG A 88 27.51 3.52 -7.27
N SER A 89 26.38 3.18 -6.67
CA SER A 89 26.36 2.34 -5.46
C SER A 89 26.99 0.97 -5.71
N GLY A 90 27.74 0.50 -4.71
CA GLY A 90 28.29 -0.86 -4.63
C GLY A 90 27.29 -1.88 -4.07
N ASP A 91 26.08 -1.45 -3.73
CA ASP A 91 25.04 -2.31 -3.16
C ASP A 91 23.94 -2.63 -4.18
N VAL A 92 23.34 -3.80 -4.06
CA VAL A 92 22.04 -4.13 -4.67
C VAL A 92 20.91 -3.49 -3.87
N LEU A 93 21.04 -3.51 -2.55
CA LEU A 93 20.06 -3.00 -1.61
C LEU A 93 20.78 -2.33 -0.43
N TRP A 94 20.32 -1.16 -0.05
CA TRP A 94 20.72 -0.50 1.21
C TRP A 94 19.51 0.16 1.86
N GLY A 95 19.41 0.11 3.18
CA GLY A 95 18.31 0.72 3.89
C GLY A 95 18.28 0.39 5.38
N GLN A 96 17.10 0.51 5.97
CA GLN A 96 16.88 0.29 7.39
C GLN A 96 15.43 -0.09 7.67
N ALA A 97 15.22 -0.74 8.80
CA ALA A 97 13.91 -1.07 9.33
C ALA A 97 13.75 -0.50 10.73
N THR A 98 12.67 0.23 10.99
CA THR A 98 12.30 0.73 12.32
C THR A 98 11.16 -0.12 12.87
N HIS A 99 11.37 -0.76 14.02
CA HIS A 99 10.46 -1.75 14.58
C HIS A 99 10.59 -1.82 16.10
N ARG A 100 9.72 -2.59 16.77
CA ARG A 100 9.95 -2.95 18.18
C ARG A 100 11.01 -4.04 18.28
N ALA A 101 11.82 -4.03 19.34
CA ALA A 101 12.85 -5.05 19.56
C ALA A 101 12.30 -6.50 19.53
N ARG A 102 11.08 -6.72 20.01
CA ARG A 102 10.39 -8.03 19.97
C ARG A 102 9.97 -8.50 18.57
N ASN A 103 10.04 -7.64 17.57
CA ASN A 103 9.66 -7.91 16.17
C ASN A 103 10.92 -7.82 15.29
N PRO A 104 11.85 -8.79 15.37
CA PRO A 104 13.13 -8.71 14.66
C PRO A 104 12.94 -8.74 13.14
N VAL A 105 13.82 -8.02 12.45
CA VAL A 105 13.90 -8.03 10.98
C VAL A 105 14.86 -9.13 10.58
N ASN A 106 14.44 -9.99 9.66
CA ASN A 106 15.28 -11.06 9.11
C ASN A 106 15.66 -10.73 7.67
N LEU A 107 16.96 -10.67 7.39
CA LEU A 107 17.52 -10.58 6.04
C LEU A 107 18.21 -11.89 5.71
N ARG A 108 17.75 -12.56 4.64
CA ARG A 108 18.40 -13.73 4.06
C ARG A 108 18.87 -13.39 2.66
N VAL A 109 20.13 -13.67 2.36
CA VAL A 109 20.74 -13.49 1.04
C VAL A 109 21.26 -14.83 0.58
N ASP A 110 20.89 -15.22 -0.63
CA ASP A 110 21.43 -16.38 -1.34
C ASP A 110 21.99 -15.91 -2.69
N ARG A 111 23.05 -16.57 -3.15
CA ARG A 111 23.74 -16.23 -4.39
C ARG A 111 23.98 -17.49 -5.19
N GLN A 112 23.47 -17.50 -6.41
CA GLN A 112 23.58 -18.62 -7.34
C GLN A 112 24.18 -18.11 -8.65
N GLY A 113 25.50 -18.27 -8.79
CA GLY A 113 26.26 -17.65 -9.87
C GLY A 113 26.10 -16.12 -9.84
N HIS A 114 25.71 -15.54 -10.98
CA HIS A 114 25.50 -14.09 -11.11
C HIS A 114 24.07 -13.63 -10.73
N THR A 115 23.28 -14.50 -10.08
CA THR A 115 21.94 -14.14 -9.60
C THR A 115 21.95 -14.04 -8.09
N LEU A 116 21.38 -12.94 -7.58
CA LEU A 116 21.23 -12.70 -6.15
C LEU A 116 19.76 -12.80 -5.74
N ASP A 117 19.47 -13.59 -4.72
CA ASP A 117 18.14 -13.70 -4.12
C ASP A 117 18.18 -13.17 -2.69
N ALA A 118 17.52 -12.05 -2.42
CA ALA A 118 17.40 -11.50 -1.07
C ALA A 118 15.95 -11.48 -0.59
N THR A 119 15.73 -11.92 0.64
CA THR A 119 14.43 -11.87 1.32
C THR A 119 14.55 -11.10 2.63
N ILE A 120 13.74 -10.07 2.77
CA ILE A 120 13.60 -9.24 3.97
C ILE A 120 12.22 -9.51 4.58
N ARG A 121 12.19 -9.90 5.86
CA ARG A 121 10.95 -10.18 6.60
C ARG A 121 10.86 -9.33 7.85
N LEU A 122 9.75 -8.62 8.01
CA LEU A 122 9.39 -7.90 9.24
C LEU A 122 8.03 -8.40 9.75
N ASN A 123 8.08 -9.40 10.62
CA ASN A 123 6.88 -9.99 11.21
C ASN A 123 6.53 -9.23 12.48
N VAL A 124 5.31 -8.71 12.56
CA VAL A 124 4.87 -7.87 13.67
C VAL A 124 3.91 -8.66 14.53
N GLN A 125 4.42 -9.12 15.68
CA GLN A 125 3.62 -9.85 16.65
C GLN A 125 2.56 -8.91 17.27
N PRO A 126 1.31 -9.37 17.42
CA PRO A 126 0.31 -8.62 18.18
C PRO A 126 0.78 -8.42 19.63
N LEU A 127 0.30 -7.35 20.26
CA LEU A 127 0.41 -7.19 21.70
C LEU A 127 -0.74 -8.00 22.31
N ASP A 128 -0.41 -9.02 23.10
CA ASP A 128 -1.41 -9.75 23.88
C ASP A 128 -2.01 -8.76 24.89
N GLN A 129 -3.32 -8.54 24.80
CA GLN A 129 -4.05 -7.60 25.64
C GLN A 129 -4.49 -8.21 26.98
N ASP A 130 -4.14 -9.47 27.23
CA ASP A 130 -4.61 -10.26 28.39
C ASP A 130 -3.92 -9.87 29.71
N GLY A 131 -3.29 -8.70 29.78
CA GLY A 131 -2.63 -8.18 30.98
C GLY A 131 -2.91 -6.70 31.23
N VAL A 132 -2.88 -6.28 32.49
CA VAL A 132 -2.99 -4.86 32.89
C VAL A 132 -1.75 -4.13 32.41
N VAL A 133 -1.85 -3.46 31.25
CA VAL A 133 -0.78 -2.60 30.73
C VAL A 133 -0.80 -1.27 31.48
N VAL A 134 -0.06 -1.17 32.59
CA VAL A 134 0.02 0.02 33.48
C VAL A 134 0.44 1.29 32.74
N THR A 135 1.18 1.13 31.64
CA THR A 135 1.53 2.21 30.72
C THR A 135 1.42 1.68 29.30
N SER A 136 0.32 1.98 28.60
CA SER A 136 0.16 1.55 27.20
C SER A 136 1.39 2.02 26.40
N PRO A 137 2.17 1.10 25.79
CA PRO A 137 3.35 1.52 25.05
C PRO A 137 2.91 2.48 23.94
N ARG A 138 3.66 3.57 23.75
CA ARG A 138 3.38 4.53 22.68
C ARG A 138 3.20 3.77 21.37
N PRO A 139 2.11 4.00 20.61
CA PRO A 139 1.91 3.37 19.31
C PRO A 139 3.16 3.54 18.43
N LEU A 140 3.61 2.46 17.79
CA LEU A 140 4.76 2.48 16.89
C LEU A 140 4.34 1.96 15.52
N GLN A 141 4.44 2.82 14.51
CA GLN A 141 4.35 2.37 13.13
C GLN A 141 5.66 1.70 12.74
N HIS A 142 5.58 0.42 12.40
CA HIS A 142 6.74 -0.30 11.89
C HIS A 142 6.99 0.13 10.44
N ARG A 143 8.25 0.28 10.05
CA ARG A 143 8.61 0.78 8.73
C ARG A 143 9.84 0.08 8.19
N LEU A 144 9.76 -0.36 6.94
CA LEU A 144 10.86 -0.89 6.16
C LEU A 144 11.17 0.09 5.01
N GLN A 145 12.35 0.68 5.02
CA GLN A 145 12.82 1.58 3.97
C GLN A 145 14.06 0.98 3.30
N ALA A 146 14.00 0.77 1.99
CA ALA A 146 15.11 0.23 1.22
C ALA A 146 15.28 0.98 -0.10
N SER A 147 16.53 1.17 -0.50
CA SER A 147 16.92 1.72 -1.79
C SER A 147 17.57 0.63 -2.62
N LEU A 148 17.22 0.54 -3.91
CA LEU A 148 17.57 -0.57 -4.80
C LEU A 148 18.46 -0.11 -5.95
N THR A 149 19.36 -0.96 -6.39
CA THR A 149 20.29 -0.60 -7.47
C THR A 149 19.60 -0.43 -8.82
N PRO A 150 19.88 0.65 -9.58
CA PRO A 150 19.40 0.78 -10.95
C PRO A 150 20.27 0.02 -11.97
N ARG A 151 21.42 -0.53 -11.54
CA ARG A 151 22.46 -1.06 -12.44
C ARG A 151 22.06 -2.38 -13.10
N ILE A 152 21.43 -3.27 -12.34
CA ILE A 152 21.07 -4.61 -12.79
C ILE A 152 19.55 -4.79 -12.88
N PRO A 153 19.06 -5.71 -13.73
CA PRO A 153 17.66 -6.07 -13.77
C PRO A 153 17.16 -6.69 -12.44
N LEU A 154 16.00 -6.23 -11.96
CA LEU A 154 15.41 -6.62 -10.68
C LEU A 154 14.05 -7.31 -10.86
N THR A 155 13.84 -8.42 -10.17
CA THR A 155 12.52 -9.02 -9.92
C THR A 155 12.09 -8.66 -8.51
N LEU A 156 10.98 -7.93 -8.36
CA LEU A 156 10.54 -7.40 -7.08
C LEU A 156 9.26 -8.09 -6.61
N VAL A 157 9.27 -8.55 -5.36
CA VAL A 157 8.09 -9.08 -4.69
C VAL A 157 7.90 -8.29 -3.39
N ALA A 158 6.78 -7.60 -3.25
CA ALA A 158 6.40 -6.89 -2.04
C ALA A 158 5.09 -7.48 -1.52
N ARG A 159 5.06 -7.96 -0.28
CA ARG A 159 3.89 -8.57 0.36
C ARG A 159 3.70 -7.97 1.74
N THR A 160 2.60 -7.26 1.95
CA THR A 160 2.21 -6.80 3.29
C THR A 160 0.85 -7.33 3.70
N ALA A 161 0.62 -7.63 4.98
CA ALA A 161 -0.75 -7.84 5.47
C ALA A 161 -1.43 -6.51 5.86
N GLY A 162 -0.66 -5.49 6.21
CA GLY A 162 -1.15 -4.17 6.56
C GLY A 162 -0.06 -3.12 6.47
N GLY A 163 -0.45 -1.87 6.24
CA GLY A 163 0.45 -0.72 6.12
C GLY A 163 0.59 -0.23 4.68
N ASP A 164 1.12 0.97 4.52
CA ASP A 164 1.22 1.62 3.22
C ASP A 164 2.49 1.17 2.48
N GLN A 165 2.36 0.92 1.17
CA GLN A 165 3.49 0.62 0.30
C GLN A 165 3.72 1.79 -0.66
N THR A 166 4.93 2.34 -0.66
CA THR A 166 5.39 3.36 -1.60
C THR A 166 6.57 2.82 -2.38
N LEU A 167 6.41 2.68 -3.70
CA LEU A 167 7.38 2.08 -4.61
C LEU A 167 7.75 3.11 -5.68
N ASP A 168 8.92 3.74 -5.58
CA ASP A 168 9.47 4.60 -6.63
C ASP A 168 10.45 3.81 -7.51
N LEU A 169 9.95 3.33 -8.65
CA LEU A 169 10.69 2.46 -9.55
C LEU A 169 11.29 3.23 -10.75
N ARG A 170 11.15 4.57 -10.80
CA ARG A 170 11.51 5.38 -11.97
C ARG A 170 12.90 5.07 -12.54
N PRO A 171 13.97 4.98 -11.73
CA PRO A 171 15.32 4.77 -12.24
C PRO A 171 15.67 3.29 -12.43
N LEU A 172 14.82 2.38 -11.96
CA LEU A 172 15.15 0.97 -11.81
C LEU A 172 14.93 0.19 -13.10
N ARG A 173 15.70 -0.89 -13.28
CA ARG A 173 15.53 -1.86 -14.36
C ARG A 173 14.65 -3.00 -13.87
N VAL A 174 13.33 -2.83 -13.90
CA VAL A 174 12.41 -3.85 -13.36
C VAL A 174 12.09 -4.90 -14.42
N ARG A 175 12.42 -6.16 -14.15
CA ARG A 175 12.00 -7.31 -14.96
C ARG A 175 10.57 -7.72 -14.65
N ALA A 176 10.21 -7.74 -13.38
CA ALA A 176 8.86 -8.05 -12.94
C ALA A 176 8.60 -7.43 -11.57
N LEU A 177 7.34 -7.09 -11.31
CA LEU A 177 6.86 -6.61 -10.02
C LEU A 177 5.61 -7.39 -9.61
N SER A 178 5.60 -7.89 -8.38
CA SER A 178 4.40 -8.38 -7.71
C SER A 178 4.28 -7.68 -6.36
N ALA A 179 3.44 -6.65 -6.30
CA ALA A 179 3.12 -5.93 -5.07
C ALA A 179 1.72 -6.35 -4.59
N ARG A 180 1.65 -6.94 -3.40
CA ARG A 180 0.42 -7.45 -2.79
C ARG A 180 0.25 -6.88 -1.39
N SER A 181 -0.95 -6.42 -1.09
CA SER A 181 -1.35 -6.01 0.27
C SER A 181 -2.68 -6.63 0.67
N LEU A 182 -2.89 -6.99 1.94
CA LEU A 182 -4.24 -7.26 2.44
C LEU A 182 -4.94 -5.98 2.91
N GLY A 183 -4.18 -4.95 3.29
CA GLY A 183 -4.69 -3.70 3.83
C GLY A 183 -3.69 -2.55 3.70
N GLY A 184 -4.16 -1.34 3.35
CA GLY A 184 -3.34 -0.13 3.22
C GLY A 184 -3.23 0.39 1.79
N HIS A 185 -2.61 1.55 1.64
CA HIS A 185 -2.46 2.21 0.34
C HIS A 185 -1.24 1.69 -0.43
N LEU A 186 -1.39 1.51 -1.74
CA LEU A 186 -0.32 1.11 -2.64
C LEU A 186 -0.04 2.25 -3.63
N ASN A 187 1.06 2.96 -3.41
CA ASN A 187 1.52 4.07 -4.25
C ASN A 187 2.72 3.62 -5.09
N VAL A 188 2.58 3.56 -6.41
CA VAL A 188 3.61 3.05 -7.31
C VAL A 188 3.92 4.07 -8.39
N THR A 189 5.19 4.41 -8.54
CA THR A 189 5.69 5.12 -9.73
C THR A 189 6.41 4.12 -10.61
N LEU A 190 5.94 3.95 -11.84
CA LEU A 190 6.46 2.95 -12.78
C LEU A 190 7.91 3.27 -13.23
N PRO A 191 8.67 2.28 -13.71
CA PRO A 191 9.96 2.52 -14.35
C PRO A 191 9.82 3.46 -15.55
N ALA A 192 10.72 4.44 -15.69
CA ALA A 192 10.76 5.34 -16.84
C ALA A 192 11.48 4.72 -18.05
N ARG A 193 11.20 3.44 -18.31
CA ARG A 193 11.80 2.61 -19.36
C ARG A 193 10.97 1.35 -19.61
N ALA A 194 11.40 0.54 -20.57
CA ALA A 194 10.87 -0.81 -20.77
C ALA A 194 11.01 -1.66 -19.50
N ALA A 195 9.94 -2.35 -19.14
CA ALA A 195 9.86 -3.26 -18.00
C ALA A 195 9.03 -4.49 -18.39
N GLY A 196 9.22 -5.61 -17.70
CA GLY A 196 8.32 -6.76 -17.89
C GLY A 196 7.00 -6.58 -17.14
N PRO A 197 6.31 -7.68 -16.76
CA PRO A 197 4.97 -7.62 -16.20
C PRO A 197 4.93 -7.04 -14.78
N LEU A 198 3.97 -6.16 -14.53
CA LEU A 198 3.75 -5.51 -13.23
C LEU A 198 2.36 -5.85 -12.70
N ALA A 199 2.29 -6.43 -11.51
CA ALA A 199 1.05 -6.80 -10.83
C ALA A 199 0.94 -6.11 -9.47
N LEU A 200 -0.13 -5.35 -9.30
CA LEU A 200 -0.50 -4.60 -8.11
C LEU A 200 -1.83 -5.14 -7.60
N VAL A 201 -1.86 -5.70 -6.40
CA VAL A 201 -3.08 -6.31 -5.84
C VAL A 201 -3.26 -5.88 -4.40
N THR A 202 -4.46 -5.39 -4.05
CA THR A 202 -4.83 -5.17 -2.65
C THR A 202 -6.19 -5.75 -2.31
N SER A 203 -6.36 -6.29 -1.10
CA SER A 203 -7.70 -6.69 -0.62
C SER A 203 -8.48 -5.50 -0.03
N GLY A 204 -7.78 -4.45 0.41
CA GLY A 204 -8.40 -3.28 1.02
C GLY A 204 -7.46 -2.08 1.01
N GLY A 205 -7.88 -0.99 0.36
CA GLY A 205 -7.13 0.25 0.29
C GLY A 205 -7.05 0.82 -1.12
N HIS A 206 -6.38 1.95 -1.25
CA HIS A 206 -6.26 2.67 -2.52
C HIS A 206 -5.04 2.24 -3.31
N ILE A 207 -5.18 2.10 -4.62
CA ILE A 207 -4.04 1.94 -5.53
C ILE A 207 -3.84 3.24 -6.29
N ARG A 208 -2.66 3.83 -6.17
CA ARG A 208 -2.22 4.97 -6.99
C ARG A 208 -1.05 4.55 -7.86
N VAL A 209 -1.18 4.74 -9.18
CA VAL A 209 -0.12 4.45 -10.15
C VAL A 209 0.22 5.70 -10.93
N VAL A 210 1.50 6.02 -11.06
CA VAL A 210 1.98 7.11 -11.92
C VAL A 210 2.98 6.54 -12.91
N ALA A 211 2.71 6.72 -14.20
CA ALA A 211 3.65 6.40 -15.27
C ALA A 211 4.42 7.66 -15.69
N PRO A 212 5.73 7.77 -15.39
CA PRO A 212 6.56 8.82 -15.96
C PRO A 212 6.66 8.66 -17.49
N GLY A 213 7.13 9.70 -18.18
CA GLY A 213 7.43 9.60 -19.61
C GLY A 213 8.47 8.51 -19.90
N GLY A 214 8.22 7.71 -20.94
CA GLY A 214 9.10 6.61 -21.33
C GLY A 214 8.83 5.29 -20.60
N ALA A 215 7.80 5.24 -19.74
CA ALA A 215 7.38 3.99 -19.13
C ALA A 215 6.88 3.00 -20.20
N GLY A 216 7.43 1.78 -20.18
CA GLY A 216 7.13 0.75 -21.19
C GLY A 216 6.91 -0.64 -20.59
N PRO A 217 6.03 -0.83 -19.59
CA PRO A 217 5.78 -2.16 -19.06
C PRO A 217 5.08 -3.03 -20.10
N GLU A 218 5.49 -4.30 -20.23
CA GLU A 218 4.82 -5.30 -21.08
C GLU A 218 3.33 -5.40 -20.73
N ALA A 219 3.03 -5.56 -19.44
CA ALA A 219 1.68 -5.61 -18.92
C ALA A 219 1.58 -4.93 -17.55
N LEU A 220 0.44 -4.28 -17.30
CA LEU A 220 0.08 -3.72 -16.00
C LEU A 220 -1.26 -4.29 -15.53
N ARG A 221 -1.25 -4.97 -14.38
CA ARG A 221 -2.45 -5.43 -13.69
C ARG A 221 -2.59 -4.71 -12.36
N ALA A 222 -3.72 -4.05 -12.12
CA ALA A 222 -4.03 -3.36 -10.87
C ALA A 222 -5.41 -3.78 -10.36
N ASN A 223 -5.45 -4.54 -9.25
CA ASN A 223 -6.69 -5.08 -8.71
C ASN A 223 -6.89 -4.70 -7.25
N THR A 224 -8.08 -4.24 -6.89
CA THR A 224 -8.51 -4.07 -5.51
C THR A 224 -9.84 -4.77 -5.25
N VAL A 225 -10.03 -5.38 -4.07
CA VAL A 225 -11.37 -5.88 -3.67
C VAL A 225 -12.21 -4.71 -3.14
N ARG A 226 -11.61 -3.82 -2.36
CA ARG A 226 -12.28 -2.63 -1.80
C ARG A 226 -11.34 -1.43 -1.81
N GLY A 227 -11.76 -0.35 -2.45
CA GLY A 227 -11.08 0.93 -2.42
C GLY A 227 -10.97 1.59 -3.79
N HIS A 228 -10.63 2.87 -3.78
CA HIS A 228 -10.43 3.65 -5.00
C HIS A 228 -9.13 3.31 -5.72
N MET A 229 -9.15 3.42 -7.05
CA MET A 229 -7.96 3.33 -7.89
C MET A 229 -7.75 4.61 -8.67
N ALA A 230 -6.52 5.12 -8.69
CA ALA A 230 -6.12 6.29 -9.44
C ALA A 230 -4.85 5.98 -10.25
N LEU A 231 -5.01 5.76 -11.55
CA LEU A 231 -3.93 5.41 -12.47
C LEU A 231 -3.72 6.55 -13.46
N ASP A 232 -2.57 7.20 -13.39
CA ASP A 232 -2.12 8.18 -14.38
C ASP A 232 -1.09 7.55 -15.31
N LEU A 233 -1.55 6.97 -16.42
CA LEU A 233 -0.69 6.24 -17.35
C LEU A 233 -0.24 7.08 -18.55
N ARG A 234 -0.36 8.41 -18.49
CA ARG A 234 -0.09 9.33 -19.62
C ARG A 234 1.28 9.15 -20.29
N GLY A 235 2.27 8.75 -19.49
CA GLY A 235 3.65 8.58 -19.93
C GLY A 235 3.98 7.17 -20.42
N ALA A 236 3.01 6.25 -20.35
CA ALA A 236 3.21 4.83 -20.65
C ALA A 236 2.84 4.44 -22.09
N GLN A 237 3.50 3.37 -22.53
CA GLN A 237 3.11 2.50 -23.64
C GLN A 237 3.14 1.06 -23.12
N LEU A 238 2.09 0.28 -23.35
CA LEU A 238 1.99 -1.07 -22.81
C LEU A 238 1.17 -1.96 -23.75
N GLU A 239 1.37 -3.28 -23.70
CA GLU A 239 0.59 -4.21 -24.53
C GLU A 239 -0.75 -4.53 -23.87
N ALA A 240 -0.73 -4.83 -22.57
CA ALA A 240 -1.90 -5.23 -21.81
C ALA A 240 -2.10 -4.40 -20.52
N LEU A 241 -3.28 -3.81 -20.39
CA LEU A 241 -3.75 -3.16 -19.16
C LEU A 241 -4.97 -3.89 -18.61
N SER A 242 -4.94 -4.25 -17.33
CA SER A 242 -6.09 -4.80 -16.62
C SER A 242 -6.27 -4.10 -15.29
N VAL A 243 -7.43 -3.47 -15.09
CA VAL A 243 -7.77 -2.74 -13.88
C VAL A 243 -9.07 -3.32 -13.32
N GLY A 244 -9.06 -3.84 -12.09
CA GLY A 244 -10.22 -4.49 -11.47
C GLY A 244 -10.55 -3.96 -10.09
N SER A 245 -11.78 -3.55 -9.84
CA SER A 245 -12.28 -3.18 -8.51
C SER A 245 -13.47 -4.04 -8.10
N GLY A 246 -13.46 -4.62 -6.89
CA GLY A 246 -14.69 -5.18 -6.32
C GLY A 246 -15.67 -4.07 -5.91
N SER A 247 -15.15 -3.02 -5.28
CA SER A 247 -15.94 -1.83 -4.93
C SER A 247 -15.07 -0.58 -4.86
N GLY A 248 -15.63 0.53 -5.33
CA GLY A 248 -15.04 1.85 -5.26
C GLY A 248 -14.64 2.40 -6.63
N GLN A 249 -14.55 3.73 -6.69
CA GLN A 249 -14.27 4.47 -7.93
C GLN A 249 -12.91 4.13 -8.56
N VAL A 250 -12.89 4.01 -9.89
CA VAL A 250 -11.69 3.89 -10.71
C VAL A 250 -11.50 5.16 -11.52
N ARG A 251 -10.35 5.83 -11.38
CA ARG A 251 -9.92 6.95 -12.22
C ARG A 251 -8.70 6.53 -13.02
N LEU A 252 -8.83 6.48 -14.34
CA LEU A 252 -7.77 6.04 -15.25
C LEU A 252 -7.51 7.11 -16.32
N THR A 253 -6.29 7.62 -16.38
CA THR A 253 -5.80 8.27 -17.60
C THR A 253 -5.12 7.21 -18.45
N LEU A 254 -5.59 7.02 -19.68
CA LEU A 254 -5.07 6.02 -20.61
C LEU A 254 -3.61 6.29 -20.99
N PRO A 255 -2.84 5.23 -21.30
CA PRO A 255 -1.55 5.36 -21.96
C PRO A 255 -1.69 5.94 -23.37
N ARG A 256 -0.56 6.30 -23.98
CA ARG A 256 -0.52 6.70 -25.40
C ARG A 256 -0.88 5.51 -26.30
N HIS A 257 -0.42 4.33 -25.94
CA HIS A 257 -0.69 3.10 -26.65
C HIS A 257 -1.03 1.98 -25.66
N SER A 258 -2.14 1.29 -25.92
CA SER A 258 -2.50 0.03 -25.27
C SER A 258 -3.15 -0.91 -26.28
N ALA A 259 -2.51 -2.02 -26.63
CA ALA A 259 -3.11 -2.96 -27.57
C ALA A 259 -4.44 -3.53 -27.03
N ARG A 260 -4.48 -3.84 -25.73
CA ARG A 260 -5.68 -4.24 -25.01
C ARG A 260 -5.72 -3.62 -23.61
N ALA A 261 -6.78 -2.91 -23.30
CA ALA A 261 -7.07 -2.42 -21.96
C ALA A 261 -8.43 -2.94 -21.48
N SER A 262 -8.52 -3.35 -20.22
CA SER A 262 -9.80 -3.64 -19.56
C SER A 262 -9.90 -2.95 -18.21
N VAL A 263 -11.07 -2.38 -17.93
CA VAL A 263 -11.44 -1.83 -16.63
C VAL A 263 -12.74 -2.49 -16.21
N THR A 264 -12.73 -3.15 -15.06
CA THR A 264 -13.90 -3.86 -14.54
C THR A 264 -14.16 -3.44 -13.10
N THR A 265 -15.41 -3.07 -12.80
CA THR A 265 -15.88 -2.85 -11.44
C THR A 265 -17.10 -3.72 -11.15
N ALA A 266 -17.21 -4.30 -9.95
CA ALA A 266 -18.48 -4.87 -9.52
C ALA A 266 -19.43 -3.76 -9.03
N SER A 267 -18.91 -2.82 -8.22
CA SER A 267 -19.67 -1.64 -7.79
C SER A 267 -18.80 -0.39 -7.78
N GLY A 268 -19.36 0.73 -8.25
CA GLY A 268 -18.70 2.04 -8.25
C GLY A 268 -18.25 2.51 -9.63
N ASP A 269 -17.98 3.81 -9.70
CA ASP A 269 -17.88 4.53 -10.97
C ASP A 269 -16.53 4.34 -11.65
N ILE A 270 -16.55 4.35 -12.97
CA ILE A 270 -15.40 4.28 -13.85
C ILE A 270 -15.27 5.63 -14.55
N ILE A 271 -14.19 6.37 -14.28
CA ILE A 271 -13.82 7.58 -14.99
C ILE A 271 -12.55 7.30 -15.79
N VAL A 272 -12.66 7.28 -17.11
CA VAL A 272 -11.54 7.08 -18.03
C VAL A 272 -11.29 8.35 -18.83
N THR A 273 -10.04 8.79 -18.92
CA THR A 273 -9.61 9.93 -19.71
C THR A 273 -8.62 9.49 -20.79
N ALA A 274 -9.03 9.61 -22.05
CA ALA A 274 -8.14 9.51 -23.20
C ALA A 274 -7.43 10.84 -23.46
N ARG A 275 -6.29 10.79 -24.15
CA ARG A 275 -5.54 11.98 -24.55
C ARG A 275 -5.40 12.05 -26.07
N PRO A 276 -4.98 13.20 -26.62
CA PRO A 276 -4.61 13.27 -28.01
C PRO A 276 -3.56 12.19 -28.34
N GLY A 277 -3.85 11.39 -29.36
CA GLY A 277 -2.98 10.28 -29.78
C GLY A 277 -3.07 9.00 -28.95
N THR A 278 -4.05 8.87 -28.05
CA THR A 278 -4.36 7.56 -27.42
C THR A 278 -4.83 6.57 -28.49
N ILE A 279 -4.18 5.41 -28.57
CA ILE A 279 -4.51 4.35 -29.53
C ILE A 279 -4.72 3.03 -28.81
N GLY A 280 -5.76 2.27 -29.19
CA GLY A 280 -5.96 0.93 -28.66
C GLY A 280 -7.40 0.43 -28.61
N ASN A 281 -7.55 -0.72 -27.94
CA ASN A 281 -8.84 -1.28 -27.58
C ASN A 281 -9.07 -1.15 -26.07
N LEU A 282 -10.27 -0.75 -25.67
CA LEU A 282 -10.65 -0.56 -24.27
C LEU A 282 -11.97 -1.27 -23.98
N ASP A 283 -11.99 -2.14 -22.98
CA ASP A 283 -13.18 -2.81 -22.47
C ASP A 283 -13.53 -2.21 -21.10
N LEU A 284 -14.73 -1.66 -20.95
CA LEU A 284 -15.26 -1.05 -19.73
C LEU A 284 -16.46 -1.86 -19.26
N ARG A 285 -16.37 -2.44 -18.06
CA ARG A 285 -17.46 -3.25 -17.49
C ARG A 285 -17.80 -2.81 -16.08
N THR A 286 -19.07 -2.60 -15.80
CA THR A 286 -19.57 -2.30 -14.45
C THR A 286 -20.96 -2.92 -14.25
N GLN A 287 -21.23 -3.45 -13.05
CA GLN A 287 -22.56 -4.02 -12.76
C GLN A 287 -23.55 -2.95 -12.31
N THR A 288 -23.12 -1.96 -11.51
CA THR A 288 -24.03 -1.00 -10.87
C THR A 288 -23.54 0.46 -10.84
N GLY A 289 -22.32 0.74 -11.29
CA GLY A 289 -21.74 2.09 -11.29
C GLY A 289 -21.89 2.85 -12.61
N ASP A 290 -21.57 4.14 -12.60
CA ASP A 290 -21.55 4.98 -13.80
C ASP A 290 -20.20 4.90 -14.53
N VAL A 291 -20.24 5.00 -15.86
CA VAL A 291 -19.07 5.05 -16.73
C VAL A 291 -18.99 6.42 -17.39
N THR A 292 -17.98 7.19 -17.05
CA THR A 292 -17.64 8.45 -17.70
C THR A 292 -16.40 8.28 -18.56
N LEU A 293 -16.54 8.44 -19.88
CA LEU A 293 -15.43 8.45 -20.82
C LEU A 293 -15.15 9.88 -21.28
N ARG A 294 -13.97 10.41 -20.94
CA ARG A 294 -13.48 11.72 -21.36
C ARG A 294 -12.56 11.59 -22.56
N VAL A 295 -12.92 12.22 -23.68
CA VAL A 295 -12.16 12.15 -24.93
C VAL A 295 -11.93 13.53 -25.55
N PRO A 296 -10.75 13.80 -26.12
CA PRO A 296 -10.50 15.05 -26.81
C PRO A 296 -11.20 15.08 -28.17
N ARG A 297 -11.52 16.28 -28.66
CA ARG A 297 -12.26 16.47 -29.93
C ARG A 297 -11.60 15.83 -31.13
N THR A 298 -10.28 15.75 -31.10
CA THR A 298 -9.42 15.29 -32.20
C THR A 298 -9.30 13.77 -32.29
N LEU A 299 -9.86 13.01 -31.34
CA LEU A 299 -9.71 11.56 -31.29
C LEU A 299 -10.79 10.88 -32.14
N ALA A 300 -10.37 10.01 -33.06
CA ALA A 300 -11.27 9.11 -33.77
C ALA A 300 -11.68 7.96 -32.84
N LEU A 301 -12.95 7.91 -32.46
CA LEU A 301 -13.49 7.03 -31.42
C LEU A 301 -14.64 6.17 -31.99
N ARG A 302 -14.63 4.89 -31.64
CA ARG A 302 -15.78 4.01 -31.77
C ARG A 302 -16.17 3.50 -30.39
N VAL A 303 -17.43 3.60 -30.01
CA VAL A 303 -17.96 3.04 -28.75
C VAL A 303 -19.06 2.05 -29.07
N ARG A 304 -18.85 0.80 -28.68
CA ARG A 304 -19.77 -0.32 -28.84
C ARG A 304 -20.41 -0.66 -27.50
N PHE A 305 -21.68 -1.02 -27.53
CA PHE A 305 -22.46 -1.39 -26.36
C PHE A 305 -23.05 -2.79 -26.53
N THR A 306 -23.48 -3.38 -25.41
CA THR A 306 -24.21 -4.65 -25.41
C THR A 306 -25.68 -4.51 -25.78
N ASP A 307 -26.32 -3.38 -25.42
CA ASP A 307 -27.77 -3.18 -25.47
C ASP A 307 -28.25 -2.09 -26.46
N ARG A 308 -27.33 -1.43 -27.19
CA ARG A 308 -27.67 -0.31 -28.09
C ARG A 308 -26.69 -0.12 -29.25
N GLU A 309 -27.03 0.84 -30.11
CA GLU A 309 -26.26 1.18 -31.31
C GLU A 309 -24.86 1.71 -30.99
N THR A 310 -23.93 1.45 -31.92
CA THR A 310 -22.54 1.90 -31.83
C THR A 310 -22.45 3.42 -32.04
N LEU A 311 -21.78 4.12 -31.13
CA LEU A 311 -21.45 5.53 -31.32
C LEU A 311 -20.15 5.65 -32.10
N LEU A 312 -20.19 6.41 -33.19
CA LEU A 312 -19.03 6.72 -34.01
C LEU A 312 -18.72 8.22 -33.92
N ARG A 313 -17.46 8.54 -33.66
CA ARG A 313 -16.96 9.90 -33.66
C ARG A 313 -15.70 9.98 -34.51
N LEU A 314 -15.84 10.52 -35.70
CA LEU A 314 -14.76 10.68 -36.67
C LEU A 314 -14.59 12.18 -36.94
N PRO A 315 -13.62 12.85 -36.31
CA PRO A 315 -13.45 14.29 -36.50
C PRO A 315 -12.95 14.59 -37.92
N GLY A 316 -13.77 15.27 -38.74
CA GLY A 316 -13.35 15.95 -39.99
C GLY A 316 -12.71 15.10 -41.10
N LEU A 317 -12.69 13.77 -40.93
CA LEU A 317 -12.29 12.70 -41.84
C LEU A 317 -12.95 12.69 -43.24
N PRO A 318 -12.35 13.13 -44.37
CA PRO A 318 -12.98 12.92 -45.68
C PRO A 318 -13.05 11.44 -46.12
N GLN A 319 -12.43 10.51 -45.38
CA GLN A 319 -12.51 9.07 -45.61
C GLN A 319 -12.74 8.32 -44.29
N PRO A 320 -13.37 7.12 -44.32
CA PRO A 320 -13.54 6.28 -43.15
C PRO A 320 -12.17 5.76 -42.66
N VAL A 321 -11.55 6.47 -41.72
CA VAL A 321 -10.35 6.03 -41.02
C VAL A 321 -10.75 5.08 -39.89
N ALA A 322 -10.00 3.99 -39.71
CA ALA A 322 -10.17 3.11 -38.56
C ALA A 322 -10.12 3.93 -37.25
N PRO A 323 -10.96 3.61 -36.24
CA PRO A 323 -10.95 4.34 -34.98
C PRO A 323 -9.58 4.21 -34.33
N GLN A 324 -9.07 5.31 -33.76
CA GLN A 324 -7.85 5.29 -32.95
C GLN A 324 -8.11 4.55 -31.63
N LEU A 325 -9.28 4.77 -31.05
CA LEU A 325 -9.73 4.12 -29.83
C LEU A 325 -11.04 3.37 -30.09
N ASP A 326 -11.02 2.05 -29.96
CA ASP A 326 -12.22 1.22 -29.99
C ASP A 326 -12.60 0.82 -28.57
N VAL A 327 -13.75 1.30 -28.11
CA VAL A 327 -14.24 1.11 -26.74
C VAL A 327 -15.43 0.16 -26.78
N PHE A 328 -15.40 -0.87 -25.96
CA PHE A 328 -16.55 -1.69 -25.64
C PHE A 328 -17.02 -1.34 -24.23
N VAL A 329 -18.32 -1.11 -24.07
CA VAL A 329 -18.94 -0.76 -22.80
C VAL A 329 -20.03 -1.78 -22.48
N ASP A 330 -19.84 -2.48 -21.36
CA ASP A 330 -20.81 -3.38 -20.76
C ASP A 330 -21.28 -2.77 -19.44
N ALA A 331 -22.29 -1.91 -19.55
CA ALA A 331 -22.93 -1.18 -18.46
C ALA A 331 -24.38 -0.86 -18.88
N PRO A 332 -25.33 -0.70 -17.94
CA PRO A 332 -26.67 -0.25 -18.27
C PRO A 332 -26.63 1.04 -19.10
N SER A 333 -27.45 1.15 -20.15
CA SER A 333 -27.39 2.27 -21.09
C SER A 333 -27.47 3.67 -20.45
N GLN A 334 -28.29 3.83 -19.41
CA GLN A 334 -28.43 5.08 -18.64
C GLN A 334 -27.20 5.46 -17.78
N ASN A 335 -26.26 4.53 -17.58
CA ASN A 335 -25.08 4.68 -16.73
C ASN A 335 -23.81 5.01 -17.53
N PHE A 336 -23.94 5.50 -18.76
CA PHE A 336 -22.78 5.90 -19.58
C PHE A 336 -22.87 7.35 -20.00
N THR A 337 -21.80 8.09 -19.74
CA THR A 337 -21.61 9.47 -20.16
C THR A 337 -20.34 9.61 -20.99
N LEU A 338 -20.45 10.21 -22.17
CA LEU A 338 -19.32 10.63 -22.99
C LEU A 338 -19.10 12.13 -22.80
N GLU A 339 -17.96 12.49 -22.21
CA GLU A 339 -17.55 13.88 -22.01
C GLU A 339 -16.48 14.28 -23.00
N GLU A 340 -16.60 15.48 -23.53
CA GLU A 340 -15.61 16.07 -24.41
C GLU A 340 -14.63 16.91 -23.59
N THR A 341 -13.33 16.64 -23.76
CA THR A 341 -12.28 17.50 -23.18
C THR A 341 -11.78 18.49 -24.23
N PRO A 342 -11.42 19.71 -23.81
CA PRO A 342 -10.83 20.71 -24.70
C PRO A 342 -9.54 20.23 -25.37
#